data_AF-A0A952B0J9-F1
#
_entry.id   AF-A0A952B0J9-F1
#
_cell.length_a   1.000
_cell.length_b   1.000
_cell.length_c   1.000
_cell.angle_alpha   90.00
_cell.angle_beta   90.00
_cell.angle_gamma   90.00
#
_symmetry.space_group_name_H-M   'P 1'
#
loop_
_entity.id
_entity.type
_entity.pdbx_description
1 polymer ?
#
loop_
_entity_poly.entity_id
_entity_poly.type
_entity_poly.pdbx_seq_one_letter_code
_entity_poly.pdbx_strand_id
1 'polypeptide(L)' 'MTLFLDTYEAKNKNKYLKITESRFDKDTKQSKRSSIFLFKEDLDKLKKTLEEIEL' A
#
# COMPACT_ATOMS: atom_id res chain seq x y z
N MET A 1 -10.65 10.40 -1.15
CA MET A 1 -9.42 9.61 -1.05
C MET A 1 -9.83 8.16 -1.12
N THR A 2 -9.24 7.38 -2.00
CA THR A 2 -9.53 5.96 -2.14
C THR A 2 -8.24 5.18 -1.97
N LEU A 3 -8.26 4.20 -1.09
CA LEU A 3 -7.15 3.28 -0.87
C LEU A 3 -7.45 1.95 -1.56
N PHE A 4 -6.47 1.42 -2.29
CA PHE A 4 -6.51 0.09 -2.89
C PHE A 4 -5.40 -0.74 -2.26
N LEU A 5 -5.75 -1.94 -1.78
CA LEU A 5 -4.83 -2.89 -1.18
C LEU A 5 -4.82 -4.15 -2.05
N ASP A 6 -3.76 -4.32 -2.82
CA ASP A 6 -3.63 -5.38 -3.81
C ASP A 6 -2.46 -6.30 -3.48
N THR A 7 -2.63 -7.61 -3.65
CA THR A 7 -1.53 -8.58 -3.53
C THR A 7 -1.05 -9.02 -4.91
N TYR A 8 0.26 -9.00 -5.12
CA TYR A 8 0.90 -9.42 -6.37
C TYR A 8 1.98 -10.46 -6.11
N GLU A 9 2.42 -11.15 -7.16
CA GLU A 9 3.53 -12.10 -7.13
C GLU A 9 4.70 -11.56 -7.96
N ALA A 10 5.90 -11.53 -7.37
CA ALA A 10 7.13 -11.13 -8.05
C ALA A 10 7.72 -12.30 -8.85
N LYS A 11 8.71 -12.01 -9.71
CA LYS A 11 9.35 -13.03 -10.57
C LYS A 11 10.01 -14.17 -9.77
N ASN A 12 10.42 -13.91 -8.53
CA ASN A 12 10.97 -14.90 -7.61
C ASN A 12 9.89 -15.71 -6.85
N LYS A 13 8.63 -15.63 -7.29
CA LYS A 13 7.44 -16.26 -6.68
C LYS A 13 7.06 -15.76 -5.29
N ASN A 14 7.75 -14.75 -4.77
CA ASN A 14 7.38 -14.14 -3.51
C ASN A 14 6.22 -13.16 -3.73
N LYS A 15 5.21 -13.23 -2.85
CA LYS A 15 4.11 -12.27 -2.85
C LYS A 15 4.53 -10.96 -2.16
N TYR A 16 3.95 -9.85 -2.63
CA TYR A 16 4.13 -8.52 -2.04
C TYR A 16 2.79 -7.77 -2.03
N LEU A 17 2.64 -6.85 -1.08
CA LEU A 17 1.48 -5.97 -0.98
C LEU A 17 1.76 -4.65 -1.70
N LYS A 18 0.80 -4.18 -2.48
CA LYS A 18 0.82 -2.83 -3.05
C LYS A 18 -0.33 -2.04 -2.44
N ILE A 19 0.01 -0.96 -1.75
CA ILE A 19 -0.98 0.00 -1.25
C ILE A 19 -0.96 1.18 -2.20
N THR A 20 -2.08 1.42 -2.87
CA THR A 20 -2.27 2.60 -3.72
C THR A 20 -3.20 3.57 -3.04
N GLU A 21 -2.74 4.80 -2.90
CA GLU A 21 -3.59 5.93 -2.59
C GLU A 21 -3.94 6.69 -3.88
N SER A 22 -5.24 6.91 -4.10
CA SER A 22 -5.73 7.80 -5.14
C SER A 22 -6.48 8.98 -4.52
N ARG A 23 -6.04 10.18 -4.86
CA ARG A 23 -6.71 11.45 -4.51
C ARG A 23 -6.89 12.30 -5.76
N PHE A 24 -8.08 12.86 -5.90
CA PHE A 24 -8.34 13.93 -6.86
C PHE A 24 -8.22 15.25 -6.11
N ASP A 25 -7.32 16.10 -6.57
CA ASP A 25 -7.15 17.47 -6.10
C ASP A 25 -8.15 18.36 -6.85
N LYS A 26 -9.07 18.97 -6.11
CA LYS A 26 -10.14 19.80 -6.70
C LYS A 26 -9.63 21.16 -7.18
N ASP A 27 -8.57 21.69 -6.58
CA ASP A 27 -8.06 23.02 -6.85
C ASP A 27 -7.17 22.99 -8.11
N THR A 28 -6.28 22.00 -8.19
CA THR A 28 -5.43 21.80 -9.37
C THR A 28 -6.13 20.99 -10.48
N LYS A 29 -7.28 20.38 -10.18
CA LYS A 29 -8.02 19.43 -11.03
C LYS A 29 -7.18 18.23 -11.47
N GLN A 30 -6.14 17.89 -10.71
CA GLN A 30 -5.25 16.77 -11.03
C GLN A 30 -5.57 15.54 -10.19
N SER A 31 -5.46 14.37 -10.81
CA SER A 31 -5.48 13.10 -10.09
C SER A 31 -4.06 12.75 -9.65
N LYS A 32 -3.84 12.65 -8.34
CA LYS A 32 -2.61 12.18 -7.75
C LYS A 32 -2.77 10.72 -7.33
N ARG A 33 -1.88 9.88 -7.82
CA ARG A 33 -1.79 8.47 -7.43
C ARG A 33 -0.42 8.23 -6.81
N SER A 34 -0.42 7.75 -5.58
CA SER A 34 0.79 7.35 -4.86
C SER A 34 0.70 5.85 -4.58
N SER A 35 1.82 5.14 -4.68
CA SER A 35 1.86 3.70 -4.43
C SER A 35 3.08 3.35 -3.60
N ILE A 36 2.87 2.49 -2.61
CA ILE A 36 3.91 1.91 -1.78
C ILE A 36 3.87 0.40 -2.00
N PHE A 37 5.06 -0.19 -2.15
CA PHE A 37 5.25 -1.62 -2.30
C PHE A 37 5.88 -2.16 -1.04
N LEU A 38 5.28 -3.18 -0.44
CA LEU A 38 5.73 -3.80 0.78
C LEU A 38 6.07 -5.25 0.49
N PHE A 39 7.35 -5.57 0.59
CA PHE A 39 7.83 -6.93 0.40
C PHE A 39 7.77 -7.70 1.71
N LYS A 40 8.10 -8.99 1.66
CA LYS A 40 7.96 -9.91 2.80
C LYS A 40 8.54 -9.36 4.12
N GLU A 41 9.74 -8.77 4.08
CA GLU A 41 10.40 -8.21 5.26
C GLU A 41 9.67 -6.99 5.84
N ASP A 42 9.06 -6.18 4.97
CA ASP A 42 8.29 -5.00 5.38
C ASP A 42 6.92 -5.41 5.96
N LEU A 43 6.34 -6.50 5.47
CA LEU A 43 5.05 -7.01 5.93
C LEU A 43 5.10 -7.50 7.37
N ASP A 44 6.19 -8.13 7.80
CA ASP A 44 6.37 -8.55 9.19
C ASP A 44 6.44 -7.34 10.13
N LYS A 45 7.12 -6.27 9.72
CA LYS A 45 7.15 -5.01 10.46
C LYS A 45 5.78 -4.35 10.49
N LEU A 46 5.12 -4.26 9.33
CA LEU A 46 3.78 -3.69 9.22
C LEU A 46 2.81 -4.40 10.16
N LYS A 47 2.82 -5.75 10.19
CA LYS A 47 1.93 -6.52 11.06
C LYS A 47 2.14 -6.18 12.53
N LYS A 48 3.39 -6.16 12.99
CA LYS A 48 3.71 -5.77 14.37
C LYS A 48 3.25 -4.35 14.68
N THR A 49 3.51 -3.40 13.78
CA THR A 49 3.04 -2.03 13.97
C THR A 49 1.52 -1.94 14.00
N LEU A 50 0.78 -2.73 13.20
CA LEU A 50 -0.68 -2.74 13.26
C LEU A 50 -1.22 -3.32 14.57
N GLU A 51 -0.54 -4.33 15.14
CA GLU A 51 -0.88 -4.90 16.45
C GLU A 51 -0.73 -3.87 17.59
N GLU A 52 0.22 -2.92 17.47
CA GLU A 52 0.40 -1.83 18.45
C GLU A 52 -0.74 -0.80 18.48
N ILE A 53 -1.53 -0.70 17.39
CA ILE A 53 -2.57 0.33 17.23
C ILE A 53 -3.96 -0.23 17.60
N GLU A 54 -4.03 -1.45 18.18
CA GLU A 54 -5.27 -2.14 18.57
C GLU A 54 -6.38 -2.05 17.51
N LEU A 55 -6.12 -2.64 16.34
CA LEU A 55 -7.15 -2.86 15.31
C LEU A 55 -8.09 -4.02 15.65
#